data_AF-A0A7S1MD41-F1
#
_entry.id   AF-A0A7S1MD41-F1
#
_cell.length_a   1.000
_cell.length_b   1.000
_cell.length_c   1.000
_cell.angle_alpha   90.00
_cell.angle_beta   90.00
_cell.angle_gamma   90.00
#
_symmetry.space_group_name_H-M   'P 1'
#
loop_
_entity.id
_entity.type
_entity.pdbx_description
1 polymer ?
#
loop_
_entity_poly.entity_id
_entity_poly.type
_entity_poly.pdbx_seq_one_letter_code
_entity_poly.pdbx_strand_id
1 'polypeptide(L)'
;EAVDVYEESQRLTNESIPYKMCHEMTTPVQAGDQLQFKIAGVSAGSFAVSELPGNDAVLVLVIYRRDTTSTAVAFESHVFAHLINAQIAVLDTYRGSKKASLRVQDGGNATTSRSEELRFDSVVSVNQGMYEVVLQGEDGEVSAREGLVALNRESYVVVRCGVEEEDGQGYPQDLIVFPRSDAKVLMGGAARAGAPLLLALLASVLAPLLSLEASV
;
A
#
# COMPACT_ATOMS: atom_id res chain seq x y z
N GLU A 1 -0.04 21.07 -7.40
CA GLU A 1 0.23 20.99 -8.86
C GLU A 1 0.55 19.54 -9.24
N ALA A 2 0.67 19.21 -10.53
CA ALA A 2 1.00 17.86 -11.00
C ALA A 2 2.47 17.76 -11.44
N VAL A 3 3.06 16.57 -11.29
CA VAL A 3 4.49 16.30 -11.52
C VAL A 3 4.66 15.36 -12.71
N ASP A 4 5.66 15.66 -13.53
CA ASP A 4 6.16 14.77 -14.58
C ASP A 4 7.59 14.31 -14.25
N VAL A 5 7.86 13.03 -14.48
CA VAL A 5 9.18 12.43 -14.25
C VAL A 5 9.84 12.13 -15.58
N TYR A 6 11.11 12.48 -15.68
CA TYR A 6 11.94 12.26 -16.87
C TYR A 6 13.23 11.56 -16.46
N GLU A 7 13.75 10.74 -17.36
CA GLU A 7 15.13 10.28 -17.36
C GLU A 7 15.78 10.86 -18.62
N GLU A 8 16.84 11.64 -18.44
CA GLU A 8 17.43 12.46 -19.50
C GLU A 8 16.36 13.30 -20.25
N SER A 9 15.99 12.90 -21.48
CA SER A 9 14.96 13.55 -22.31
C SER A 9 13.68 12.72 -22.44
N GLN A 10 13.67 11.48 -21.94
CA GLN A 10 12.52 10.60 -22.01
C GLN A 10 11.56 10.88 -20.85
N ARG A 11 10.31 11.18 -21.16
CA ARG A 11 9.26 11.24 -20.14
C ARG A 11 8.94 9.82 -19.71
N LEU A 12 9.05 9.55 -18.41
CA LEU A 12 8.74 8.27 -17.83
C LEU A 12 7.25 8.18 -17.47
N THR A 13 6.62 9.29 -17.08
CA THR A 13 5.19 9.33 -16.73
C THR A 13 4.30 9.37 -17.96
N ASN A 14 3.29 8.49 -18.03
CA ASN A 14 2.29 8.54 -19.10
C ASN A 14 1.34 9.74 -18.93
N GLU A 15 0.98 10.03 -17.67
CA GLU A 15 0.15 11.16 -17.26
C GLU A 15 0.83 11.92 -16.13
N SER A 16 0.58 13.22 -16.01
CA SER A 16 1.13 14.02 -14.92
C SER A 16 0.52 13.57 -13.60
N ILE A 17 1.36 13.33 -12.59
CA ILE A 17 0.96 12.79 -11.29
C ILE A 17 0.42 13.94 -10.43
N PRO A 18 -0.88 13.99 -10.09
CA PRO A 18 -1.42 15.07 -9.26
C PRO A 18 -0.92 15.00 -7.81
N TYR A 19 -1.10 16.10 -7.08
CA TYR A 19 -0.86 16.13 -5.63
C TYR A 19 -1.59 14.99 -4.90
N LYS A 20 -0.90 14.34 -3.95
CA LYS A 20 -1.33 13.15 -3.20
C LYS A 20 -1.58 11.87 -4.02
N MET A 21 -1.29 11.88 -5.32
CA MET A 21 -1.36 10.68 -6.13
C MET A 21 0.02 10.05 -6.25
N CYS A 22 0.03 8.72 -6.37
CA CYS A 22 1.22 7.95 -6.64
C CYS A 22 1.04 7.22 -7.97
N HIS A 23 2.15 6.98 -8.66
CA HIS A 23 2.16 6.24 -9.91
C HIS A 23 3.27 5.21 -9.84
N GLU A 24 2.93 3.97 -10.15
CA GLU A 24 3.90 2.89 -10.28
C GLU A 24 4.49 2.92 -11.68
N MET A 25 5.80 2.72 -11.78
CA MET A 25 6.53 2.76 -13.02
C MET A 25 7.37 1.50 -13.12
N THR A 26 7.28 0.79 -14.24
CA THR A 26 8.02 -0.45 -14.48
C THR A 26 9.33 -0.22 -15.24
N THR A 27 9.71 1.04 -15.47
CA THR A 27 10.95 1.38 -16.16
C THR A 27 12.13 1.00 -15.26
N PRO A 28 13.09 0.18 -15.73
CA PRO A 28 14.26 -0.16 -14.95
C PRO A 28 15.07 1.11 -14.65
N VAL A 29 15.44 1.28 -13.38
CA VAL A 29 16.39 2.30 -12.92
C VAL A 29 17.65 1.62 -12.40
N GLN A 30 18.80 2.24 -12.63
CA GLN A 30 20.13 1.75 -12.30
C GLN A 30 20.89 2.79 -11.46
N ALA A 31 21.92 2.31 -10.76
CA ALA A 31 22.87 3.20 -10.11
C ALA A 31 23.57 4.08 -11.16
N GLY A 32 23.58 5.39 -10.92
CA GLY A 32 24.06 6.42 -11.83
C GLY A 32 22.95 7.20 -12.53
N ASP A 33 21.72 6.68 -12.58
CA ASP A 33 20.62 7.35 -13.27
C ASP A 33 20.20 8.64 -12.56
N GLN A 34 19.79 9.63 -13.35
CA GLN A 34 19.32 10.91 -12.85
C GLN A 34 17.89 11.17 -13.30
N LEU A 35 16.98 11.10 -12.33
CA LEU A 35 15.57 11.38 -12.52
C LEU A 35 15.30 12.87 -12.37
N GLN A 36 14.72 13.50 -13.38
CA GLN A 36 14.32 14.91 -13.36
C GLN A 36 12.81 15.03 -13.11
N PHE A 37 12.46 15.93 -12.21
CA PHE A 37 11.07 16.20 -11.83
C PHE A 37 10.68 17.57 -12.36
N LYS A 38 9.61 17.62 -13.15
CA LYS A 38 9.08 18.85 -13.72
C LYS A 38 7.68 19.14 -13.19
N ILE A 39 7.44 20.40 -12.84
CA ILE A 39 6.14 20.91 -12.39
C ILE A 39 5.77 22.05 -13.33
N ALA A 40 4.56 21.99 -13.92
CA ALA A 40 4.12 22.93 -14.96
C ALA A 40 5.14 23.10 -16.11
N GLY A 41 5.86 22.02 -16.47
CA GLY A 41 6.88 22.01 -17.51
C GLY A 41 8.25 22.58 -17.12
N VAL A 42 8.39 23.13 -15.92
CA VAL A 42 9.66 23.70 -15.41
C VAL A 42 10.36 22.67 -14.51
N SER A 43 11.68 22.59 -14.59
CA SER A 43 12.47 21.73 -13.71
C SER A 43 12.32 22.17 -12.25
N ALA A 44 11.79 21.29 -11.41
CA ALA A 44 11.64 21.52 -9.98
C ALA A 44 12.85 20.97 -9.20
N GLY A 45 13.42 19.86 -9.65
CA GLY A 45 14.60 19.24 -9.03
C GLY A 45 15.00 17.95 -9.73
N SER A 46 16.12 17.37 -9.30
CA SER A 46 16.58 16.06 -9.79
C SER A 46 17.03 15.17 -8.64
N PHE A 47 16.83 13.86 -8.82
CA PHE A 47 17.27 12.82 -7.90
C PHE A 47 18.27 11.91 -8.61
N ALA A 48 19.45 11.73 -8.02
CA ALA A 48 20.48 10.83 -8.54
C ALA A 48 20.43 9.50 -7.78
N VAL A 49 20.22 8.40 -8.51
CA VAL A 49 20.23 7.05 -7.96
C VAL A 49 21.68 6.68 -7.70
N SER A 50 22.11 6.68 -6.44
CA SER A 50 23.52 6.44 -6.13
C SER A 50 23.86 4.96 -6.10
N GLU A 51 23.07 4.16 -5.38
CA GLU A 51 23.25 2.73 -5.21
C GLU A 51 21.88 2.04 -5.12
N LEU A 52 21.82 0.81 -5.64
CA LEU A 52 20.67 -0.08 -5.52
C LEU A 52 21.17 -1.47 -5.09
N PRO A 53 20.36 -2.25 -4.35
CA PRO A 53 20.66 -3.64 -4.06
C PRO A 53 20.95 -4.44 -5.33
N GLY A 54 21.83 -5.43 -5.26
CA GLY A 54 22.18 -6.29 -6.40
C GLY A 54 21.10 -7.30 -6.80
N ASN A 55 19.89 -7.16 -6.28
CA ASN A 55 18.71 -8.00 -6.55
C ASN A 55 17.53 -7.11 -6.95
N ASP A 56 16.49 -7.71 -7.52
CA ASP A 56 15.25 -7.00 -7.83
C ASP A 56 14.72 -6.29 -6.56
N ALA A 57 14.52 -4.99 -6.68
CA ALA A 57 14.13 -4.10 -5.60
C ALA A 57 13.17 -3.04 -6.13
N VAL A 58 12.35 -2.50 -5.23
CA VAL A 58 11.44 -1.39 -5.54
C VAL A 58 11.98 -0.12 -4.91
N LEU A 59 12.26 0.89 -5.72
CA LEU A 59 12.59 2.23 -5.27
C LEU A 59 11.30 3.06 -5.16
N VAL A 60 11.00 3.55 -3.97
CA VAL A 60 10.03 4.62 -3.76
C VAL A 60 10.76 5.94 -3.66
N LEU A 61 10.21 6.94 -4.34
CA LEU A 61 10.69 8.31 -4.33
C LEU A 61 9.49 9.25 -4.12
N VAL A 62 9.55 10.08 -3.09
CA VAL A 62 8.52 11.05 -2.74
C VAL A 62 9.09 12.44 -2.91
N ILE A 63 8.52 13.20 -3.84
CA ILE A 63 8.80 14.62 -4.03
C ILE A 63 7.82 15.45 -3.21
N TYR A 64 8.33 16.42 -2.47
CA TYR A 64 7.51 17.29 -1.61
C TYR A 64 8.13 18.69 -1.51
N ARG A 65 7.38 19.66 -0.99
CA ARG A 65 7.92 21.02 -0.75
C ARG A 65 8.91 21.00 0.41
N ARG A 66 10.05 21.64 0.22
CA ARG A 66 11.15 21.64 1.19
C ARG A 66 10.80 22.38 2.47
N ASP A 67 10.13 23.52 2.34
CA ASP A 67 9.80 24.45 3.42
C ASP A 67 8.47 25.15 3.17
N THR A 68 8.07 25.98 4.14
CA THR A 68 6.78 26.70 4.19
C THR A 68 6.81 28.05 3.48
N THR A 69 7.99 28.51 3.02
CA THR A 69 8.20 29.87 2.50
C THR A 69 8.55 29.91 1.01
N SER A 70 8.97 28.78 0.44
CA SER A 70 9.37 28.67 -0.96
C SER A 70 8.69 27.50 -1.67
N THR A 71 8.82 27.49 -3.00
CA THR A 71 8.39 26.38 -3.87
C THR A 71 9.52 25.37 -4.12
N ALA A 72 10.66 25.50 -3.43
CA ALA A 72 11.76 24.56 -3.55
C ALA A 72 11.29 23.15 -3.15
N VAL A 73 11.75 22.13 -3.88
CA VAL A 73 11.39 20.74 -3.62
C VAL A 73 12.48 20.00 -2.85
N ALA A 74 12.09 18.96 -2.15
CA ALA A 74 12.95 17.98 -1.52
C ALA A 74 12.45 16.56 -1.84
N PHE A 75 13.30 15.57 -1.55
CA PHE A 75 13.06 14.18 -1.90
C PHE A 75 13.28 13.29 -0.67
N GLU A 76 12.33 12.41 -0.41
CA GLU A 76 12.52 11.23 0.46
C GLU A 76 12.54 9.99 -0.42
N SER A 77 13.37 9.02 -0.08
CA SER A 77 13.47 7.78 -0.86
C SER A 77 13.65 6.57 0.01
N HIS A 78 13.16 5.43 -0.45
CA HIS A 78 13.36 4.15 0.20
C HIS A 78 13.47 3.03 -0.84
N VAL A 79 14.38 2.08 -0.61
CA VAL A 79 14.50 0.88 -1.43
C VAL A 79 14.04 -0.32 -0.62
N PHE A 80 12.98 -0.97 -1.07
CA PHE A 80 12.45 -2.16 -0.41
C PHE A 80 13.28 -3.40 -0.71
N ALA A 81 13.57 -4.17 0.33
CA ALA A 81 14.08 -5.52 0.20
C ALA A 81 12.92 -6.49 -0.09
N HIS A 82 13.22 -7.67 -0.66
CA HIS A 82 12.20 -8.69 -0.88
C HIS A 82 11.99 -9.54 0.39
N LEU A 83 11.04 -9.15 1.25
CA LEU A 83 10.69 -9.90 2.47
C LEU A 83 9.41 -10.74 2.28
N ILE A 84 9.21 -11.73 3.16
CA ILE A 84 8.01 -12.60 3.15
C ILE A 84 6.78 -11.82 3.62
N ASN A 85 6.93 -11.03 4.68
CA ASN A 85 5.85 -10.22 5.23
C ASN A 85 5.72 -8.91 4.46
N ALA A 86 4.53 -8.30 4.55
CA ALA A 86 4.31 -6.96 4.02
C ALA A 86 5.25 -5.97 4.71
N GLN A 87 5.82 -5.05 3.95
CA GLN A 87 6.64 -3.95 4.49
C GLN A 87 5.93 -2.63 4.32
N ILE A 88 6.08 -1.74 5.30
CA ILE A 88 5.59 -0.37 5.24
C ILE A 88 6.77 0.56 5.49
N ALA A 89 7.16 1.34 4.47
CA ALA A 89 8.01 2.50 4.67
C ALA A 89 7.16 3.67 5.15
N VAL A 90 7.53 4.26 6.27
CA VAL A 90 6.79 5.33 6.94
C VAL A 90 7.57 6.62 6.78
N LEU A 91 7.04 7.58 6.04
CA LEU A 91 7.76 8.80 5.66
C LEU A 91 7.02 10.05 6.17
N ASP A 92 7.75 11.01 6.74
CA ASP A 92 7.21 12.33 7.10
C ASP A 92 7.69 13.43 6.15
N THR A 93 6.84 13.73 5.17
CA THR A 93 7.08 14.80 4.20
C THR A 93 6.32 16.07 4.53
N TYR A 94 5.61 16.12 5.66
CA TYR A 94 4.88 17.30 6.08
C TYR A 94 5.85 18.43 6.46
N ARG A 95 5.51 19.65 6.05
CA ARG A 95 6.24 20.86 6.46
C ARG A 95 5.32 21.81 7.19
N GLY A 96 5.54 21.94 8.50
CA GLY A 96 4.74 22.80 9.36
C GLY A 96 5.04 22.57 10.83
N SER A 97 4.39 23.37 11.67
CA SER A 97 4.58 23.40 13.11
C SER A 97 3.88 22.24 13.83
N LYS A 98 2.72 21.80 13.32
CA LYS A 98 1.90 20.77 13.95
C LYS A 98 2.62 19.42 14.05
N LYS A 99 2.49 18.77 15.20
CA LYS A 99 2.95 17.39 15.42
C LYS A 99 1.78 16.42 15.34
N ALA A 100 2.09 15.19 14.98
CA ALA A 100 1.15 14.09 14.93
C ALA A 100 1.88 12.77 15.14
N SER A 101 1.17 11.78 15.66
CA SER A 101 1.62 10.39 15.71
C SER A 101 0.89 9.61 14.62
N LEU A 102 1.62 8.73 13.93
CA LEU A 102 1.03 7.81 12.98
C LEU A 102 0.81 6.47 13.66
N ARG A 103 -0.35 5.86 13.44
CA ARG A 103 -0.70 4.58 14.04
C ARG A 103 -1.26 3.64 12.98
N VAL A 104 -0.96 2.36 13.12
CA VAL A 104 -1.65 1.29 12.40
C VAL A 104 -2.56 0.56 13.37
N GLN A 105 -3.79 0.31 12.96
CA GLN A 105 -4.79 -0.38 13.78
C GLN A 105 -5.49 -1.47 12.98
N ASP A 106 -5.95 -2.50 13.68
CA ASP A 106 -6.77 -3.54 13.07
C ASP A 106 -8.04 -2.90 12.44
N GLY A 107 -8.43 -3.32 11.23
CA GLY A 107 -9.61 -2.79 10.54
C GLY A 107 -10.93 -3.19 11.23
N GLY A 108 -12.02 -2.46 10.96
CA GLY A 108 -13.28 -2.54 11.72
C GLY A 108 -14.01 -3.90 11.82
N ASN A 109 -13.59 -4.92 11.05
CA ASN A 109 -14.12 -6.30 11.15
C ASN A 109 -13.18 -7.26 11.89
N ALA A 110 -12.09 -6.76 12.47
CA ALA A 110 -11.12 -7.59 13.18
C ALA A 110 -11.66 -8.04 14.55
N THR A 111 -11.25 -9.23 14.97
CA THR A 111 -11.60 -9.79 16.29
C THR A 111 -10.83 -9.10 17.42
N THR A 112 -9.75 -8.39 17.10
CA THR A 112 -8.92 -7.64 18.03
C THR A 112 -8.95 -6.14 17.70
N SER A 113 -8.68 -5.31 18.70
CA SER A 113 -8.52 -3.86 18.54
C SER A 113 -7.08 -3.47 18.91
N ARG A 114 -6.11 -3.98 18.15
CA ARG A 114 -4.71 -3.61 18.35
C ARG A 114 -4.45 -2.29 17.64
N SER A 115 -3.61 -1.47 18.26
CA SER A 115 -3.13 -0.22 17.70
C SER A 115 -1.66 -0.06 18.05
N GLU A 116 -0.82 0.05 17.05
CA GLU A 116 0.63 0.20 17.18
C GLU A 116 1.06 1.53 16.56
N GLU A 117 2.05 2.18 17.17
CA GLU A 117 2.61 3.41 16.63
C GLU A 117 3.60 3.09 15.50
N LEU A 118 3.44 3.80 14.39
CA LEU A 118 4.35 3.78 13.26
C LEU A 118 5.29 4.98 13.38
N ARG A 119 6.55 4.72 13.73
CA ARG A 119 7.56 5.77 13.80
C ARG A 119 7.83 6.31 12.39
N PHE A 120 7.85 7.62 12.23
CA PHE A 120 8.34 8.23 10.99
C PHE A 120 9.81 7.87 10.74
N ASP A 121 10.17 7.89 9.46
CA ASP A 121 11.49 7.56 8.94
C ASP A 121 11.93 6.15 9.32
N SER A 122 10.98 5.21 9.28
CA SER A 122 11.20 3.81 9.62
C SER A 122 10.54 2.85 8.63
N VAL A 123 10.95 1.59 8.70
CA VAL A 123 10.32 0.50 7.97
C VAL A 123 9.79 -0.49 8.99
N VAL A 124 8.50 -0.84 8.88
CA VAL A 124 7.87 -1.85 9.71
C VAL A 124 7.42 -3.03 8.86
N SER A 125 7.49 -4.22 9.43
CA SER A 125 6.88 -5.40 8.84
C SER A 125 5.52 -5.65 9.50
N VAL A 126 4.49 -5.89 8.69
CA VAL A 126 3.15 -6.23 9.18
C VAL A 126 2.73 -7.57 8.62
N ASN A 127 1.89 -8.29 9.38
CA ASN A 127 1.26 -9.49 8.87
C ASN A 127 0.26 -9.13 7.77
N GLN A 128 -0.06 -10.11 6.92
CA GLN A 128 -1.15 -9.95 5.97
C GLN A 128 -2.48 -9.71 6.70
N GLY A 129 -3.25 -8.71 6.23
CA GLY A 129 -4.51 -8.34 6.87
C GLY A 129 -5.09 -7.02 6.37
N MET A 130 -6.25 -6.65 6.93
CA MET A 130 -6.88 -5.35 6.72
C MET A 130 -6.65 -4.47 7.93
N TYR A 131 -6.14 -3.27 7.68
CA TYR A 131 -5.76 -2.29 8.67
C TYR A 131 -6.33 -0.92 8.32
N GLU A 132 -6.35 -0.04 9.30
CA GLU A 132 -6.43 1.39 9.08
C GLU A 132 -5.14 2.05 9.56
N VAL A 133 -4.71 3.06 8.81
CA VAL A 133 -3.65 3.96 9.19
C VAL A 133 -4.30 5.26 9.66
N VAL A 134 -3.91 5.72 10.85
CA VAL A 134 -4.51 6.89 11.51
C VAL A 134 -3.41 7.89 11.84
N LEU A 135 -3.60 9.14 11.41
CA LEU A 135 -2.79 10.27 11.82
C LEU A 135 -3.50 10.98 12.96
N GLN A 136 -2.91 10.97 14.14
CA GLN A 136 -3.47 11.54 15.36
C GLN A 136 -2.66 12.77 15.80
N GLY A 137 -3.32 13.90 15.99
CA GLY A 137 -2.70 15.13 16.50
C GLY A 137 -2.28 15.01 17.97
N GLU A 138 -1.53 16.00 18.47
CA GLU A 138 -1.14 16.08 19.89
C GLU A 138 -2.33 16.23 20.85
N ASP A 139 -3.45 16.77 20.34
CA ASP A 139 -4.72 16.88 21.05
C ASP A 139 -5.48 15.54 21.15
N GLY A 140 -4.97 14.49 20.50
CA GLY A 140 -5.62 13.19 20.41
C GLY A 140 -6.68 13.08 19.32
N GLU A 141 -6.94 14.16 18.57
CA GLU A 141 -7.91 14.15 17.48
C GLU A 141 -7.34 13.49 16.22
N VAL A 142 -8.21 12.79 15.48
CA VAL A 142 -7.82 12.15 14.22
C VAL A 142 -7.79 13.19 13.11
N SER A 143 -6.59 13.49 12.62
CA SER A 143 -6.36 14.45 11.54
C SER A 143 -6.59 13.84 10.15
N ALA A 144 -6.27 12.55 9.98
CA ALA A 144 -6.49 11.83 8.73
C ALA A 144 -6.56 10.31 8.99
N ARG A 145 -7.24 9.58 8.11
CA ARG A 145 -7.30 8.11 8.14
C ARG A 145 -7.30 7.54 6.73
N GLU A 146 -6.63 6.41 6.54
CA GLU A 146 -6.58 5.69 5.27
C GLU A 146 -6.66 4.18 5.50
N GLY A 147 -7.27 3.46 4.57
CA GLY A 147 -7.31 1.99 4.62
C GLY A 147 -6.01 1.38 4.09
N LEU A 148 -5.57 0.30 4.70
CA LEU A 148 -4.41 -0.49 4.25
C LEU A 148 -4.78 -1.96 4.20
N VAL A 149 -4.75 -2.54 3.00
CA VAL A 149 -4.83 -3.99 2.80
C VAL A 149 -3.41 -4.48 2.59
N ALA A 150 -2.80 -5.06 3.62
CA ALA A 150 -1.44 -5.57 3.55
C ALA A 150 -1.44 -7.01 3.04
N LEU A 151 -0.71 -7.29 1.98
CA LEU A 151 -0.51 -8.63 1.43
C LEU A 151 0.93 -9.08 1.64
N ASN A 152 1.15 -10.38 1.85
CA ASN A 152 2.49 -10.93 1.95
C ASN A 152 3.31 -10.62 0.70
N ARG A 153 4.61 -10.33 0.88
CA ARG A 153 5.58 -9.97 -0.16
C ARG A 153 5.30 -8.65 -0.88
N GLU A 154 4.31 -7.87 -0.43
CA GLU A 154 4.06 -6.53 -0.96
C GLU A 154 4.81 -5.45 -0.17
N SER A 155 5.09 -4.35 -0.86
CA SER A 155 5.76 -3.18 -0.30
C SER A 155 4.82 -1.98 -0.36
N TYR A 156 4.57 -1.37 0.80
CA TYR A 156 3.70 -0.22 0.96
C TYR A 156 4.50 0.98 1.46
N VAL A 157 4.07 2.16 1.06
CA VAL A 157 4.50 3.42 1.65
C VAL A 157 3.30 4.07 2.32
N VAL A 158 3.54 4.60 3.51
CA VAL A 158 2.62 5.48 4.21
C VAL A 158 3.32 6.81 4.40
N VAL A 159 2.76 7.86 3.80
CA VAL A 159 3.36 9.19 3.81
C VAL A 159 2.44 10.15 4.53
N ARG A 160 2.95 10.82 5.56
CA ARG A 160 2.34 12.06 6.06
C ARG A 160 2.76 13.19 5.13
N CYS A 161 1.78 13.92 4.60
CA CYS A 161 2.00 14.99 3.63
C CYS A 161 1.25 16.26 4.04
N GLY A 162 1.50 17.35 3.31
CA GLY A 162 0.92 18.67 3.54
C GLY A 162 2.00 19.71 3.76
N VAL A 163 1.61 20.98 3.74
CA VAL A 163 2.50 22.10 4.01
C VAL A 163 1.70 23.23 4.61
N GLU A 164 2.09 23.68 5.80
CA GLU A 164 1.68 24.99 6.29
C GLU A 164 2.34 26.04 5.42
N GLU A 165 1.59 27.07 5.05
CA GLU A 165 2.15 28.17 4.28
C GLU A 165 1.88 29.45 5.07
N GLU A 166 2.93 30.26 5.24
CA GLU A 166 2.83 31.54 5.96
C GLU A 166 2.11 32.58 5.10
N ASP A 167 2.42 32.61 3.80
CA ASP A 167 1.85 33.52 2.79
C ASP A 167 1.40 32.72 1.56
N GLY A 168 0.16 32.22 1.55
CA GLY A 168 -0.37 31.48 0.39
C GLY A 168 -1.45 30.45 0.70
N GLN A 169 -1.59 29.48 -0.21
CA GLN A 169 -2.54 28.38 -0.09
C GLN A 169 -1.83 27.14 0.46
N GLY A 170 -1.80 27.03 1.78
CA GLY A 170 -1.32 25.84 2.48
C GLY A 170 -2.13 24.59 2.16
N TYR A 171 -1.50 23.43 2.35
CA TYR A 171 -2.13 22.12 2.24
C TYR A 171 -2.22 21.50 3.64
N PRO A 172 -3.42 21.06 4.08
CA PRO A 172 -3.57 20.47 5.39
C PRO A 172 -2.75 19.18 5.51
N GLN A 173 -2.45 18.80 6.75
CA GLN A 173 -1.90 17.49 7.02
C GLN A 173 -2.84 16.40 6.54
N ASP A 174 -2.26 15.39 5.91
CA ASP A 174 -3.02 14.30 5.35
C ASP A 174 -2.14 13.05 5.21
N LEU A 175 -2.74 11.94 4.77
CA LEU A 175 -2.08 10.68 4.53
C LEU A 175 -2.15 10.26 3.06
N ILE A 176 -1.12 9.53 2.66
CA ILE A 176 -1.07 8.75 1.43
C ILE A 176 -0.74 7.32 1.83
N VAL A 177 -1.49 6.35 1.31
CA VAL A 177 -1.20 4.92 1.40
C VAL A 177 -1.13 4.37 -0.01
N PHE A 178 0.01 3.78 -0.38
CA PHE A 178 0.24 3.26 -1.72
C PHE A 178 1.17 2.04 -1.70
N PRO A 179 0.99 1.03 -2.57
CA PRO A 179 -0.16 0.84 -3.45
C PRO A 179 -1.42 0.46 -2.64
N ARG A 180 -2.60 0.57 -3.27
CA ARG A 180 -3.87 0.13 -2.67
C ARG A 180 -4.21 -1.27 -3.18
N SER A 181 -4.03 -2.28 -2.34
CA SER A 181 -4.39 -3.67 -2.68
C SER A 181 -5.89 -3.94 -2.52
N ASP A 182 -6.41 -4.89 -3.29
CA ASP A 182 -7.82 -5.32 -3.19
C ASP A 182 -8.00 -6.28 -2.00
N ALA A 183 -8.90 -5.93 -1.07
CA ALA A 183 -9.26 -6.77 0.07
C ALA A 183 -9.78 -8.16 -0.34
N LYS A 184 -10.34 -8.33 -1.55
CA LYS A 184 -10.80 -9.62 -2.06
C LYS A 184 -9.70 -10.65 -2.17
N VAL A 185 -8.44 -10.23 -2.36
CA VAL A 185 -7.29 -11.13 -2.42
C VAL A 185 -7.12 -11.90 -1.10
N LEU A 186 -7.48 -11.28 0.04
CA LEU A 186 -7.47 -11.93 1.35
C LEU A 186 -8.54 -13.02 1.50
N MET A 187 -9.63 -12.94 0.72
CA MET A 187 -10.78 -13.85 0.81
C MET A 187 -10.67 -15.08 -0.11
N GLY A 188 -9.65 -15.14 -0.98
CA GLY A 188 -9.52 -16.13 -2.06
C GLY A 188 -9.17 -17.58 -1.66
N GLY A 189 -9.16 -17.94 -0.37
CA GLY A 189 -8.66 -19.24 0.11
C GLY A 189 -9.69 -20.25 0.61
N ALA A 190 -10.97 -19.89 0.80
CA ALA A 190 -11.93 -20.74 1.51
C ALA A 190 -13.32 -20.77 0.86
N ALA A 191 -13.43 -21.39 -0.32
CA ALA A 191 -14.71 -21.86 -0.84
C ALA A 191 -14.54 -23.09 -1.75
N ARG A 192 -13.93 -24.16 -1.22
CA ARG A 192 -14.32 -25.53 -1.62
C ARG A 192 -15.21 -26.10 -0.53
N ALA A 193 -16.36 -25.45 -0.31
CA ALA A 193 -17.47 -26.08 0.39
C ALA A 193 -17.91 -27.29 -0.46
N GLY A 194 -17.92 -28.46 0.15
CA GLY A 194 -17.96 -29.75 -0.53
C GLY A 194 -19.05 -29.87 -1.59
N ALA A 195 -18.67 -30.44 -2.74
CA ALA A 195 -19.65 -31.07 -3.61
C ALA A 195 -20.47 -32.06 -2.76
N PRO A 196 -21.81 -32.01 -2.79
CA PRO A 196 -22.59 -33.03 -2.11
C PRO A 196 -22.28 -34.34 -2.82
N LEU A 197 -21.71 -35.27 -2.08
CA LEU A 197 -21.61 -36.66 -2.48
C LEU A 197 -23.05 -37.14 -2.70
N LEU A 198 -23.50 -37.17 -3.96
CA LEU A 198 -24.75 -37.80 -4.35
C LEU A 198 -24.63 -39.28 -3.98
N LEU A 199 -25.15 -39.65 -2.81
CA LEU A 199 -25.44 -41.04 -2.46
C LEU A 199 -26.50 -41.54 -3.46
N ALA A 200 -26.04 -42.20 -4.51
CA ALA A 200 -26.89 -43.02 -5.35
C ALA A 200 -27.35 -44.23 -4.52
N LEU A 201 -28.58 -44.17 -4.00
CA LEU A 201 -29.28 -45.33 -3.45
C LEU A 201 -29.54 -46.32 -4.60
N LEU A 202 -28.74 -47.38 -4.65
CA LEU A 202 -29.02 -48.58 -5.45
C LEU A 202 -30.28 -49.25 -4.90
N ALA A 203 -31.39 -49.11 -5.60
CA ALA A 203 -32.59 -49.91 -5.37
C ALA A 203 -32.31 -51.36 -5.80
N SER A 204 -32.06 -52.24 -4.83
CA SER A 204 -32.03 -53.69 -5.06
C SER A 204 -33.47 -54.20 -5.21
N VAL A 205 -33.86 -54.53 -6.44
CA VAL A 205 -35.07 -55.30 -6.71
C VAL A 205 -34.80 -56.75 -6.30
N LEU A 206 -35.28 -57.14 -5.11
CA LEU A 206 -35.30 -58.54 -4.70
C LEU A 206 -36.56 -59.19 -5.30
N ALA A 207 -36.40 -59.96 -6.37
CA ALA A 207 -37.45 -60.85 -6.86
C ALA A 207 -37.46 -62.13 -5.98
N PRO A 208 -38.60 -62.54 -5.39
CA PRO A 208 -38.69 -63.87 -4.80
C PRO A 208 -38.93 -64.89 -5.91
N LEU A 209 -37.94 -65.77 -6.13
CA LEU A 209 -38.16 -67.03 -6.85
C LEU A 209 -38.95 -67.98 -5.95
N LEU A 210 -40.01 -68.56 -6.52
CA LEU A 210 -40.76 -69.67 -5.96
C LEU A 210 -39.89 -70.90 -5.73
N SER A 211 -40.23 -71.62 -4.66
CA SER A 211 -40.31 -73.09 -4.47
C SER A 211 -39.78 -73.41 -3.07
N LEU A 212 -40.26 -74.36 -2.29
CA LEU A 212 -41.39 -75.29 -2.24
C LEU A 212 -40.99 -76.14 -1.01
N GLU A 213 -41.91 -76.41 -0.07
CA GLU A 213 -42.02 -77.69 0.66
C GLU A 213 -42.76 -77.50 2.00
N ALA A 214 -43.91 -78.15 2.11
CA ALA A 214 -44.47 -78.63 3.36
C ALA A 214 -45.13 -79.98 3.08
N SER A 215 -44.52 -81.03 3.65
CA SER A 215 -45.04 -82.40 3.73
C SER A 215 -46.26 -82.49 4.64
N VAL A 216 -47.26 -83.31 4.28
CA VAL A 216 -47.64 -84.60 4.90
C VAL A 216 -48.41 -85.42 3.87
#